data_AF-A0A917E9K3-F1
#
_entry.id   AF-A0A917E9K3-F1
#
_cell.length_a   1.000
_cell.length_b   1.000
_cell.length_c   1.000
_cell.angle_alpha   90.00
_cell.angle_beta   90.00
_cell.angle_gamma   90.00
#
_symmetry.space_group_name_H-M   'P 1'
#
loop_
_entity.id
_entity.type
_entity.pdbx_description
1 polymer ?
#
loop_
_entity_poly.entity_id
_entity_poly.type
_entity_poly.pdbx_seq_one_letter_code
_entity_poly.pdbx_strand_id
1 'polypeptide(L)' 'MGKIYTKKTPTKQILMPKKSTLNFILNYSKALHVQNYKGMQVDLIIN' A
#
# COMPACT_ATOMS: atom_id res chain seq x y z
N MET A 1 28.88 12.61 23.53
CA MET A 1 28.80 11.37 24.34
C MET A 1 27.39 10.82 24.23
N GLY A 2 27.23 9.66 23.59
CA GLY A 2 25.92 9.06 23.28
C GLY A 2 25.40 8.16 24.40
N LYS A 3 24.07 7.99 24.47
CA LYS A 3 23.44 7.04 25.40
C LYS A 3 23.61 5.61 24.87
N ILE A 4 24.43 4.80 25.54
CA ILE A 4 24.86 3.44 25.09
C ILE A 4 23.91 2.34 25.60
N TYR A 5 23.10 2.60 26.65
CA TYR A 5 22.34 1.56 27.37
C TYR A 5 20.82 1.77 27.45
N THR A 6 20.27 2.84 26.90
CA THR A 6 18.80 2.97 26.82
C THR A 6 18.25 2.01 25.78
N LYS A 7 17.79 0.84 26.25
CA LYS A 7 16.81 -0.03 25.58
C LYS A 7 15.58 0.83 25.26
N LYS A 8 15.45 1.25 24.00
CA LYS A 8 14.20 1.85 23.55
C LYS A 8 13.24 0.69 23.32
N THR A 9 12.17 0.61 24.10
CA THR A 9 11.01 -0.18 23.68
C THR A 9 10.66 0.31 22.26
N PRO A 10 10.45 -0.58 21.29
CA PRO A 10 9.87 -0.15 20.03
C PRO A 10 8.47 0.31 20.41
N THR A 11 8.32 1.62 20.63
CA THR A 11 7.00 2.24 20.60
C THR A 11 6.46 1.82 19.26
N LYS A 12 5.49 0.91 19.28
CA LYS A 12 4.80 0.41 18.09
C LYS A 12 4.02 1.61 17.57
N GLN A 13 4.72 2.53 16.90
CA GLN A 13 4.10 3.64 16.22
C GLN A 13 3.23 2.97 15.17
N ILE A 14 1.92 3.00 15.41
CA ILE A 14 0.95 2.52 14.45
C ILE A 14 1.02 3.53 13.31
N LEU A 15 1.86 3.23 12.33
CA LEU A 15 1.99 3.99 11.09
C LEU A 15 0.74 3.71 10.28
N MET A 16 -0.36 4.37 10.63
CA MET A 16 -1.57 4.33 9.83
C MET A 16 -1.33 5.18 8.58
N PRO A 17 -1.57 4.63 7.38
CA PRO A 17 -1.47 5.40 6.16
C PRO A 17 -2.46 6.57 6.19
N LYS A 18 -2.07 7.69 5.59
CA LYS A 18 -2.98 8.82 5.38
C LYS A 18 -4.11 8.38 4.45
N LYS A 19 -5.28 9.01 4.59
CA LYS A 19 -6.46 8.75 3.72
C LYS A 19 -6.11 8.90 2.23
N SER A 20 -5.25 9.85 1.87
CA SER A 20 -4.76 10.03 0.49
C SER A 20 -4.00 8.82 -0.04
N THR A 21 -3.18 8.18 0.79
CA THR A 21 -2.40 6.99 0.43
C THR A 21 -3.32 5.77 0.24
N LEU A 22 -4.32 5.61 1.10
CA LEU A 22 -5.34 4.56 0.93
C LEU A 22 -6.11 4.76 -0.38
N ASN A 23 -6.55 5.99 -0.66
CA ASN A 23 -7.25 6.30 -1.90
C ASN A 23 -6.37 6.08 -3.14
N PHE A 24 -5.10 6.44 -3.08
CA PHE A 24 -4.15 6.20 -4.17
C PHE A 24 -4.03 4.70 -4.48
N ILE A 25 -3.80 3.87 -3.46
CA ILE A 25 -3.69 2.42 -3.62
C ILE A 25 -4.99 1.81 -4.15
N LEU A 26 -6.14 2.19 -3.57
CA LEU A 26 -7.46 1.66 -3.97
C LEU A 26 -7.86 2.09 -5.38
N ASN A 27 -7.49 3.30 -5.81
CA ASN A 27 -7.74 3.76 -7.17
C ASN A 27 -6.84 3.01 -8.15
N TYR A 28 -5.57 2.80 -7.79
CA TYR A 28 -4.65 2.02 -8.61
C TYR A 28 -5.07 0.55 -8.74
N SER A 29 -5.56 -0.08 -7.67
CA SER A 29 -6.06 -1.46 -7.75
C SER A 29 -7.31 -1.60 -8.61
N LYS A 30 -8.15 -0.56 -8.70
CA LYS A 30 -9.29 -0.52 -9.61
C LYS A 30 -8.86 -0.32 -11.07
N ALA A 31 -7.80 0.46 -11.29
CA ALA A 31 -7.21 0.67 -12.60
C ALA A 31 -6.50 -0.58 -13.14
N LEU A 32 -6.15 -1.53 -12.27
CA LEU A 32 -5.59 -2.83 -12.66
C LEU A 32 -6.63 -3.94 -12.47
N HIS A 33 -7.72 -3.89 -13.23
CA HIS A 33 -8.68 -4.99 -13.26
C HIS A 33 -8.29 -5.98 -14.37
N VAL A 34 -7.75 -7.13 -13.98
CA VAL A 34 -7.48 -8.23 -14.90
C VAL A 34 -8.81 -8.88 -15.27
N GLN A 35 -9.33 -8.58 -16.45
CA GLN A 35 -10.57 -9.18 -16.93
C GLN A 35 -10.22 -10.38 -17.80
N ASN A 36 -10.59 -11.57 -17.33
CA ASN A 36 -10.46 -12.80 -18.12
C ASN A 36 -11.56 -12.82 -19.19
N TYR A 37 -11.19 -12.59 -20.45
CA TYR A 37 -12.11 -12.73 -21.58
C TYR A 37 -11.67 -13.92 -22.44
N LYS A 38 -12.53 -14.94 -22.54
CA LYS A 38 -12.31 -16.14 -23.39
C LYS A 38 -10.94 -16.82 -23.21
N GLY A 39 -10.43 -16.88 -21.97
CA GLY A 39 -9.15 -17.54 -21.66
C GLY A 39 -7.90 -16.67 -21.87
N MET A 40 -8.05 -15.40 -22.24
CA MET A 40 -6.96 -14.43 -22.34
C MET A 40 -7.02 -13.45 -21.15
N GLN A 41 -5.89 -13.26 -20.47
CA GLN A 41 -5.73 -12.25 -19.41
C GLN A 41 -5.46 -10.91 -20.07
N VAL A 42 -6.30 -9.92 -19.80
CA VAL A 42 -6.16 -8.56 -20.34
C VAL A 42 -6.14 -7.57 -19.18
N ASP A 43 -5.06 -6.79 -19.10
CA ASP A 43 -4.92 -5.70 -18.14
C ASP A 43 -5.66 -4.47 -18.68
N LEU A 44 -6.84 -4.20 -18.10
CA LEU A 44 -7.67 -3.06 -18.50
C LEU A 44 -7.29 -1.84 -17.67
N ILE A 45 -6.55 -0.89 -18.26
CA ILE A 45 -6.28 0.42 -17.63
C ILE A 45 -7.50 1.32 -17.89
N ILE A 46 -8.39 1.42 -16.90
CA ILE A 46 -9.57 2.30 -16.96
C ILE A 46 -9.13 3.71 -16.54
N ASN A 47 -9.12 4.64 -17.50
CA ASN A 47 -8.79 6.06 -17.30
C ASN A 47 -10.06 6.89 -17.12
#